data_AF-A0A0V1PG01-F1
#
_entry.id   AF-A0A0V1PG01-F1
#
_cell.length_a   1.000
_cell.length_b   1.000
_cell.length_c   1.000
_cell.angle_alpha   90.00
_cell.angle_beta   90.00
_cell.angle_gamma   90.00
#
_symmetry.space_group_name_H-M   'P 1'
#
loop_
_entity.id
_entity.type
_entity.pdbx_description
1 polymer ?
#
loop_
_entity_poly.entity_id
_entity_poly.type
_entity_poly.pdbx_seq_one_letter_code
_entity_poly.pdbx_strand_id
1 'polypeptide(L)' 'MSTTRKRKVLSLKQKLEVSILVERGELLRKIAESFGVGLFTVSDIYRSRRQLTDFVSHMDTSSSRS' A
#
# COMPACT_ATOMS: atom_id res chain seq x y z
N MET A 1 21.27 18.49 -12.13
CA MET A 1 21.25 17.02 -12.25
C MET A 1 19.81 16.54 -12.05
N SER A 2 19.20 15.92 -13.06
CA SER A 2 17.88 15.30 -12.92
C SER A 2 18.07 13.84 -12.52
N THR A 3 17.88 13.52 -11.24
CA THR A 3 17.90 12.12 -10.80
C THR A 3 16.53 11.53 -11.07
N THR A 4 16.38 10.78 -12.16
CA THR A 4 15.20 9.96 -12.38
C THR A 4 15.16 8.87 -11.30
N ARG A 5 14.45 9.13 -10.20
CA ARG A 5 14.16 8.11 -9.18
C ARG A 5 13.50 6.92 -9.87
N LYS A 6 14.13 5.74 -9.83
CA LYS A 6 13.48 4.49 -10.23
C LYS A 6 12.18 4.35 -9.43
N ARG A 7 11.04 4.42 -10.11
CA ARG A 7 9.72 4.25 -9.47
C ARG A 7 9.56 2.78 -9.13
N LYS A 8 9.54 2.46 -7.84
CA LYS A 8 9.12 1.14 -7.37
C LYS A 8 7.60 1.04 -7.43
N VAL A 9 7.10 0.03 -8.14
CA VAL A 9 5.67 -0.28 -8.18
C VAL A 9 5.39 -1.36 -7.14
N LEU A 10 4.48 -1.08 -6.21
CA LEU A 10 4.01 -2.05 -5.22
C LEU A 10 2.78 -2.77 -5.75
N SER A 11 2.69 -4.08 -5.50
CA SER A 11 1.49 -4.87 -5.77
C SER A 11 0.35 -4.48 -4.82
N LEU A 12 -0.88 -4.87 -5.17
CA LEU A 12 -2.05 -4.64 -4.32
C LEU A 12 -1.85 -5.25 -2.91
N LYS A 13 -1.38 -6.50 -2.84
CA LYS A 13 -1.06 -7.18 -1.58
C LYS A 13 -0.05 -6.41 -0.73
N GLN A 14 0.99 -5.86 -1.36
CA GLN A 14 1.99 -5.05 -0.65
C GLN A 14 1.42 -3.74 -0.13
N LYS A 15 0.54 -3.07 -0.88
CA LYS A 15 -0.13 -1.84 -0.41
C LYS A 15 -1.06 -2.11 0.78
N LEU A 16 -1.74 -3.25 0.80
CA LEU A 16 -2.55 -3.67 1.94
C LEU A 16 -1.68 -3.96 3.17
N GLU A 17 -0.57 -4.68 3.00
CA GLU A 17 0.38 -4.95 4.09
C GLU A 17 0.93 -3.65 4.70
N VAL A 18 1.30 -2.67 3.86
CA VAL A 18 1.69 -1.33 4.32
C VAL A 18 0.60 -0.72 5.20
N SER A 19 -0.66 -0.79 4.78
CA SER A 19 -1.78 -0.23 5.55
C SER A 19 -1.94 -0.91 6.92
N ILE A 20 -1.85 -2.24 6.96
CA ILE A 20 -1.93 -3.04 8.19
C ILE A 20 -0.80 -2.69 9.16
N LEU A 21 0.44 -2.54 8.67
CA LEU A 21 1.58 -2.18 9.50
C LEU A 21 1.42 -0.79 10.12
N VAL A 22 0.91 0.19 9.35
CA VAL A 22 0.62 1.53 9.88
C VAL A 22 -0.45 1.47 10.96
N GLU A 23 -1.52 0.70 10.79
CA GLU A 23 -2.58 0.53 11.79
C GLU A 23 -2.11 -0.16 13.07
N ARG A 24 -1.11 -1.05 12.95
CA ARG A 24 -0.43 -1.69 14.09
C ARG A 24 0.54 -0.75 14.82
N GLY A 25 0.73 0.48 14.34
CA GLY A 25 1.62 1.46 14.97
C GLY A 25 3.10 1.31 14.62
N GLU A 26 3.44 0.57 13.56
CA GLU A 26 4.82 0.47 13.10
C GLU A 26 5.33 1.82 12.58
N LEU A 27 6.63 2.07 12.78
CA LEU A 27 7.26 3.31 12.36
C LEU A 27 7.24 3.44 10.83
N LEU A 28 6.70 4.56 10.31
CA LEU A 28 6.64 4.83 8.87
C LEU A 28 8.00 4.69 8.17
N ARG A 29 9.08 5.06 8.88
CA ARG A 29 10.45 4.91 8.39
C ARG A 29 10.84 3.44 8.18
N LYS A 30 10.55 2.57 9.14
CA LYS A 30 10.82 1.13 9.04
C LYS A 30 10.02 0.51 7.89
N ILE A 31 8.74 0.89 7.74
CA ILE A 31 7.90 0.45 6.63
C ILE A 31 8.49 0.92 5.28
N ALA A 32 8.84 2.20 5.16
CA ALA A 32 9.41 2.75 3.94
C ALA A 32 10.71 2.03 3.54
N GLU A 33 11.59 1.76 4.50
CA GLU A 33 12.83 1.00 4.29
C GLU A 33 12.55 -0.44 3.86
N SER A 34 11.67 -1.18 4.56
CA SER A 34 11.29 -2.56 4.22
C SER A 34 10.69 -2.69 2.82
N PHE A 35 9.85 -1.74 2.41
CA PHE A 35 9.22 -1.74 1.11
C PHE A 35 10.04 -1.00 0.04
N GLY A 36 11.18 -0.40 0.36
CA GLY A 36 12.01 0.36 -0.58
C GLY A 36 11.25 1.51 -1.26
N VAL A 37 10.41 2.21 -0.50
CA VAL A 37 9.60 3.36 -0.96
C VAL A 37 9.87 4.59 -0.10
N GLY A 38 9.37 5.75 -0.52
CA GLY A 38 9.47 6.96 0.30
C GLY A 38 8.40 7.01 1.40
N LEU A 39 8.67 7.77 2.47
CA LEU A 39 7.68 8.06 3.53
C LEU A 39 6.36 8.62 2.98
N PHE A 40 6.46 9.46 1.93
CA PHE A 40 5.30 10.04 1.26
C PHE A 40 4.44 8.95 0.61
N THR A 41 5.06 7.97 -0.04
CA THR A 41 4.36 6.82 -0.63
C THR A 41 3.66 5.98 0.43
N VAL A 42 4.28 5.76 1.59
CA VAL A 42 3.65 5.05 2.72
C VAL A 42 2.40 5.82 3.18
N SER A 43 2.51 7.13 3.32
CA SER A 43 1.40 8.01 3.74
C SER A 43 0.26 8.02 2.72
N ASP A 44 0.57 8.09 1.42
CA ASP A 44 -0.41 8.07 0.34
C ASP A 44 -1.16 6.72 0.28
N ILE A 45 -0.45 5.61 0.47
CA ILE A 45 -1.06 4.27 0.56
C ILE A 45 -2.02 4.22 1.75
N TYR A 46 -1.57 4.67 2.93
CA TYR A 46 -2.42 4.67 4.11
C TYR A 46 -3.66 5.58 3.96
N ARG A 47 -3.51 6.75 3.32
CA ARG A 47 -4.62 7.66 3.02
C ARG A 47 -5.64 7.05 2.07
N SER A 48 -5.18 6.25 1.10
CA SER A 48 -6.02 5.55 0.12
C SER A 48 -6.45 4.14 0.56
N ARG A 49 -6.17 3.72 1.80
CA ARG A 49 -6.43 2.35 2.29
C ARG A 49 -7.87 1.88 2.13
N ARG A 50 -8.86 2.76 2.32
CA ARG A 50 -10.28 2.43 2.15
C ARG A 50 -10.59 2.02 0.71
N GLN A 51 -10.04 2.73 -0.27
CA GLN A 51 -10.22 2.38 -1.68
C GLN A 51 -9.57 1.02 -2.00
N LEU A 52 -8.44 0.70 -1.37
CA LEU A 52 -7.78 -0.59 -1.53
C LEU A 52 -8.63 -1.73 -0.94
N THR A 53 -9.19 -1.55 0.26
CA THR A 53 -10.05 -2.55 0.89
C THR A 53 -11.38 -2.73 0.17
N ASP A 54 -11.99 -1.62 -0.27
CA ASP A 54 -13.23 -1.65 -1.04
C ASP A 54 -13.02 -2.42 -2.35
N PHE A 55 -11.92 -2.16 -3.07
CA PHE A 55 -11.58 -2.89 -4.28
C PHE A 55 -11.47 -4.41 -4.05
N VAL A 56 -10.80 -4.84 -2.98
CA VAL A 56 -10.69 -6.27 -2.63
C VAL A 56 -12.06 -6.87 -2.31
N SER A 57 -12.87 -6.20 -1.49
CA SER A 57 -14.21 -6.69 -1.11
C SER A 57 -15.15 -6.86 -2.31
N HIS A 58 -15.04 -6.01 -3.33
CA HIS A 58 -15.79 -6.14 -4.57
C HIS A 58 -15.34 -7.33 -5.43
N MET A 59 -14.04 -7.66 -5.41
CA MET A 59 -13.54 -8.85 -6.09
C MET A 59 -14.08 -10.13 -5.45
N ASP A 60 -14.08 -10.21 -4.12
CA ASP A 60 -14.56 -11.39 -3.39
C ASP A 60 -16.06 -11.64 -3.60
N THR A 61 -16.87 -10.57 -3.63
CA THR A 61 -18.32 -10.67 -3.89
C THR A 61 -18.67 -10.99 -5.35
N SER A 62 -17.77 -10.70 -6.30
CA SER A 62 -17.97 -11.09 -7.71
C SER A 62 -17.71 -12.57 -7.97
N SER A 63 -16.86 -13.22 -7.16
CA SER A 63 -16.54 -14.64 -7.31
C SER A 63 -17.61 -15.57 -6.72
N SER A 64 -18.54 -15.05 -5.90
CA SER A 64 -19.60 -15.84 -5.26
C SER A 64 -20.93 -15.87 -6.05
N ARG A 65 -20.98 -15.25 -7.24
CA ARG A 65 -22.11 -15.36 -8.17
C ARG A 65 -21.80 -16.43 -9.23
N SER A 66 -21.90 -17.68 -8.83
CA SER A 66 -21.94 -18.85 -9.71
C SER A 66 -22.96 -19.84 -9.18
#